data_AF-A0A3M4W1N3-F1
#
_entry.id   AF-A0A3M4W1N3-F1
#
_cell.length_a   1.000
_cell.length_b   1.000
_cell.length_c   1.000
_cell.angle_alpha   90.00
_cell.angle_beta   90.00
_cell.angle_gamma   90.00
#
_symmetry.space_group_name_H-M   'P 1'
#
loop_
_entity.id
_entity.type
_entity.pdbx_description
1 polymer ?
#
loop_
_entity_poly.entity_id
_entity_poly.type
_entity_poly.pdbx_seq_one_letter_code
_entity_poly.pdbx_strand_id
1 'polypeptide(L)'
;MGWMKTAKFYIPLLLVESYLLFTLWLFFFGPVIWPVENKKEFLFVVSLYHAFFIAGYLLSCRFSLKQPDRAVEPNGDNLFLRYYWIIIVFAFIAMVILHRNTTLSRSYFPTGFFSELLKGLLAPAEVRSFYASAASREGFSGNAYVTGMLLFFGVFKYVLLPGLVFFWDRLSTTRKLVGFLVVMLPLCTGIISSLSAINFYYLFVVSVCLFGVVISNKSAGFFVELGRRKTFLFFLVFIFLFSFWQFYSVKSGVSPYKVFFEDEKPVSFSYLNETGSVFKSDLDPAEKAKGADSPVKDTAPAVPESVDITVRPAKTNVVALPATVDNKEATAKSNTAPLPAKAMTPELPAKIETAALPQIAKVADVPAQVAVAVVPEKSNLTDFYEKLTVYLVQGYQGVSIALGEKFDSSYGIGHSVFLQRVFAEHLGIDVRDRTFQRKITARWDENVYWHSFYSYMANDVGFFGVSIVMLILGWYFANVYLAVVNDDDFFAKMLLPLFAIMFLYIPANNQVFSFLETMISFWILTALYIFHRRRTAVRHAQDFTEVSAAQHV
;
A
#
# COMPACT_ATOMS: atom_id res chain seq x y z
N MET A 1 -26.98 31.96 -0.55
CA MET A 1 -25.55 31.85 -0.14
C MET A 1 -25.27 30.73 0.87
N GLY A 2 -26.22 30.29 1.71
CA GLY A 2 -26.01 29.19 2.68
C GLY A 2 -25.79 27.79 2.08
N TRP A 3 -26.44 27.46 0.97
CA TRP A 3 -26.34 26.12 0.35
C TRP A 3 -24.93 25.75 -0.14
N MET A 4 -24.20 26.72 -0.71
CA MET A 4 -22.82 26.50 -1.17
C MET A 4 -21.84 26.20 -0.02
N LYS A 5 -22.09 26.72 1.20
CA LYS A 5 -21.24 26.41 2.37
C LYS A 5 -21.38 24.96 2.82
N THR A 6 -22.56 24.36 2.65
CA THR A 6 -22.82 22.97 3.05
C THR A 6 -22.42 21.96 1.98
N ALA A 7 -22.48 22.33 0.70
CA ALA A 7 -22.16 21.44 -0.42
C ALA A 7 -20.75 20.83 -0.33
N LYS A 8 -19.75 21.62 0.08
CA LYS A 8 -18.37 21.15 0.24
C LYS A 8 -18.17 20.07 1.30
N PHE A 9 -19.12 19.90 2.22
CA PHE A 9 -19.06 18.82 3.21
C PHE A 9 -19.38 17.45 2.62
N TYR A 10 -20.05 17.41 1.46
CA TYR A 10 -20.43 16.16 0.79
C TYR A 10 -19.51 15.80 -0.38
N ILE A 11 -18.61 16.70 -0.80
CA ILE A 11 -17.66 16.43 -1.89
C ILE A 11 -16.85 15.14 -1.65
N PRO A 12 -16.26 14.89 -0.46
CA PRO A 12 -15.49 13.67 -0.25
C PRO A 12 -16.34 12.41 -0.31
N LEU A 13 -17.58 12.47 0.18
CA LEU A 13 -18.52 11.36 0.06
C LEU A 13 -18.78 11.05 -1.41
N LEU A 14 -19.08 12.08 -2.22
CA LEU A 14 -19.31 11.92 -3.66
C LEU A 14 -18.07 11.35 -4.37
N LEU A 15 -16.87 11.82 -4.04
CA LEU A 15 -15.62 11.32 -4.64
C LEU A 15 -15.38 9.85 -4.31
N VAL A 16 -15.51 9.46 -3.04
CA VAL A 16 -15.31 8.08 -2.59
C VAL A 16 -16.37 7.16 -3.20
N GLU A 17 -17.65 7.50 -3.10
CA GLU A 17 -18.73 6.68 -3.64
C GLU A 17 -18.68 6.58 -5.17
N SER A 18 -18.40 7.67 -5.88
CA SER A 18 -18.26 7.64 -7.34
C SER A 18 -17.10 6.75 -7.76
N TYR A 19 -15.98 6.79 -7.04
CA TYR A 19 -14.84 5.93 -7.30
C TYR A 19 -15.18 4.45 -7.06
N LEU A 20 -15.77 4.11 -5.91
CA LEU A 20 -16.10 2.73 -5.57
C LEU A 20 -17.17 2.14 -6.52
N LEU A 21 -18.20 2.94 -6.86
CA LEU A 21 -19.21 2.56 -7.87
C LEU A 21 -18.59 2.42 -9.26
N PHE A 22 -17.65 3.30 -9.64
CA PHE A 22 -16.90 3.17 -10.88
C PHE A 22 -16.08 1.87 -10.92
N THR A 23 -15.45 1.47 -9.81
CA THR A 23 -14.72 0.20 -9.77
C THR A 23 -15.63 -1.02 -9.85
N LEU A 24 -16.85 -0.97 -9.30
CA LEU A 24 -17.85 -2.02 -9.52
C LEU A 24 -18.34 -2.07 -10.96
N TRP A 25 -18.59 -0.90 -11.55
CA TRP A 25 -18.92 -0.80 -12.98
C TRP A 25 -17.79 -1.39 -13.83
N LEU A 26 -16.54 -1.06 -13.53
CA LEU A 26 -15.37 -1.58 -14.24
C LEU A 26 -15.20 -3.10 -14.03
N PHE A 27 -15.56 -3.64 -12.87
CA PHE A 27 -15.57 -5.07 -12.60
C PHE A 27 -16.57 -5.81 -13.49
N PHE A 28 -17.81 -5.34 -13.60
CA PHE A 28 -18.84 -6.03 -14.41
C PHE A 28 -18.75 -5.74 -15.92
N PHE A 29 -18.38 -4.52 -16.29
CA PHE A 29 -18.49 -4.03 -17.67
C PHE A 29 -17.14 -3.75 -18.33
N GLY A 30 -16.04 -3.83 -17.57
CA GLY A 30 -14.68 -3.61 -18.08
C GLY A 30 -14.21 -4.65 -19.11
N PRO A 31 -12.91 -4.64 -19.45
CA PRO A 31 -12.35 -5.49 -20.50
C PRO A 31 -12.11 -6.93 -20.05
N VAL A 32 -12.27 -7.22 -18.76
CA VAL A 32 -12.06 -8.55 -18.16
C VAL A 32 -13.42 -9.18 -17.87
N ILE A 33 -13.58 -10.44 -18.25
CA ILE A 33 -14.72 -11.28 -17.86
C ILE A 33 -14.29 -12.07 -16.64
N TRP A 34 -14.92 -11.77 -15.51
CA TRP A 34 -14.68 -12.44 -14.23
C TRP A 34 -15.68 -13.59 -14.04
N PRO A 35 -15.23 -14.78 -13.61
CA PRO A 35 -16.13 -15.88 -13.26
C PRO A 35 -16.74 -15.64 -11.87
N VAL A 36 -17.66 -14.67 -11.79
CA VAL A 36 -18.22 -14.21 -10.51
C VAL A 36 -19.06 -15.30 -9.85
N GLU A 37 -18.57 -15.84 -8.74
CA GLU A 37 -19.33 -16.74 -7.87
C GLU A 37 -20.30 -15.94 -6.98
N ASN A 38 -21.40 -16.56 -6.54
CA ASN A 38 -22.34 -15.95 -5.58
C ASN A 38 -22.82 -14.54 -5.97
N LYS A 39 -22.98 -14.26 -7.27
CA LYS A 39 -23.23 -12.91 -7.84
C LYS A 39 -24.33 -12.11 -7.13
N LYS A 40 -25.46 -12.76 -6.78
CA LYS A 40 -26.58 -12.11 -6.09
C LYS A 40 -26.19 -11.65 -4.68
N GLU A 41 -25.51 -12.52 -3.94
CA GLU A 41 -25.06 -12.23 -2.58
C GLU A 41 -23.95 -11.18 -2.58
N PHE A 42 -23.01 -11.27 -3.52
CA PHE A 42 -21.99 -10.25 -3.75
C PHE A 42 -22.60 -8.86 -3.96
N LEU A 43 -23.53 -8.73 -4.90
CA LEU A 43 -24.19 -7.45 -5.17
C LEU A 43 -24.96 -6.94 -3.95
N PHE A 44 -25.63 -7.84 -3.23
CA PHE A 44 -26.38 -7.49 -2.02
C PHE A 44 -25.45 -6.96 -0.90
N VAL A 45 -24.39 -7.68 -0.54
CA VAL A 45 -23.50 -7.27 0.55
C VAL A 45 -22.72 -6.01 0.20
N VAL A 46 -22.24 -5.88 -1.04
CA VAL A 46 -21.55 -4.66 -1.49
C VAL A 46 -22.49 -3.47 -1.46
N SER A 47 -23.73 -3.60 -1.95
CA SER A 47 -24.72 -2.50 -1.86
C SER A 47 -24.97 -2.09 -0.40
N LEU A 48 -25.00 -3.06 0.52
CA LEU A 48 -25.15 -2.80 1.95
C LEU A 48 -23.94 -2.03 2.52
N TYR A 49 -22.72 -2.33 2.07
CA TYR A 49 -21.50 -1.62 2.47
C TYR A 49 -21.54 -0.14 2.08
N HIS A 50 -21.93 0.15 0.84
CA HIS A 50 -22.11 1.52 0.34
C HIS A 50 -23.19 2.26 1.14
N ALA A 51 -24.36 1.64 1.32
CA ALA A 51 -25.46 2.24 2.08
C ALA A 51 -25.05 2.59 3.52
N PHE A 52 -24.32 1.69 4.19
CA PHE A 52 -23.85 1.92 5.55
C PHE A 52 -22.75 2.98 5.61
N PHE A 53 -21.80 3.00 4.67
CA PHE A 53 -20.80 4.06 4.58
C PHE A 53 -21.43 5.44 4.43
N ILE A 54 -22.37 5.57 3.48
CA ILE A 54 -23.14 6.80 3.26
C ILE A 54 -23.89 7.19 4.53
N ALA A 55 -24.62 6.26 5.16
CA ALA A 55 -25.37 6.54 6.38
C ALA A 55 -24.46 7.06 7.51
N GLY A 56 -23.29 6.43 7.70
CA GLY A 56 -22.31 6.83 8.71
C GLY A 56 -21.77 8.22 8.46
N TYR A 57 -21.39 8.50 7.21
CA TYR A 57 -20.90 9.82 6.79
C TYR A 57 -21.95 10.90 7.03
N LEU A 58 -23.19 10.69 6.57
CA LEU A 58 -24.29 11.63 6.74
C LEU A 58 -24.62 11.88 8.22
N LEU A 59 -24.59 10.82 9.04
CA LEU A 59 -24.82 10.91 10.47
C LEU A 59 -23.77 11.80 11.16
N SER A 60 -22.49 11.60 10.84
CA SER A 60 -21.37 12.40 11.36
C SER A 60 -21.46 13.88 10.95
N CYS A 61 -21.81 14.15 9.68
CA CYS A 61 -22.07 15.50 9.20
C CYS A 61 -23.22 16.16 9.97
N ARG A 62 -24.34 15.45 10.16
CA ARG A 62 -25.49 15.98 10.92
C ARG A 62 -25.14 16.33 12.36
N PHE A 63 -24.33 15.51 13.04
CA PHE A 63 -23.90 15.80 14.41
C PHE A 63 -22.90 16.97 14.47
N SER A 64 -21.95 17.01 13.54
CA SER A 64 -20.90 18.03 13.52
C SER A 64 -21.46 19.40 13.14
N LEU A 65 -22.41 19.47 12.21
CA LEU A 65 -23.06 20.73 11.77
C LEU A 65 -24.03 21.32 12.79
N LYS A 66 -24.48 20.53 13.77
CA LYS A 66 -25.31 21.02 14.88
C LYS A 66 -24.49 21.68 16.00
N GLN A 67 -23.18 21.48 16.03
CA GLN A 67 -22.35 22.14 17.02
C GLN A 67 -22.20 23.62 16.62
N PRO A 68 -22.45 24.58 17.53
CA PRO A 68 -22.23 26.00 17.25
C PRO A 68 -20.78 26.20 16.79
N ASP A 69 -20.56 27.19 15.90
CA ASP A 69 -19.23 27.56 15.43
C ASP A 69 -18.30 27.69 16.63
N ARG A 70 -17.48 26.67 16.85
CA ARG A 70 -16.41 26.76 17.84
C ARG A 70 -15.42 27.70 17.20
N ALA A 71 -15.41 28.95 17.65
CA ALA A 71 -14.29 29.84 17.44
C ALA A 71 -13.09 29.21 18.16
N VAL A 72 -12.47 28.22 17.50
CA VAL A 72 -11.19 27.68 17.93
C VAL A 72 -10.24 28.82 17.67
N GLU A 73 -9.80 29.47 18.76
CA GLU A 73 -8.71 30.43 18.66
C GLU A 73 -7.60 29.77 17.85
N PRO A 74 -7.03 30.47 16.86
CA PRO A 74 -5.95 29.94 16.04
C PRO A 74 -4.77 29.69 16.97
N ASN A 75 -4.72 28.50 17.56
CA ASN A 75 -3.70 28.14 18.51
C ASN A 75 -2.38 28.18 17.73
N GLY A 76 -1.58 29.21 18.01
CA GLY A 76 -0.44 29.66 17.20
C GLY A 76 0.70 28.64 17.08
N ASP A 77 0.58 27.51 17.75
CA ASP A 77 1.54 26.43 17.74
C ASP A 77 1.28 25.46 16.57
N ASN A 78 1.84 25.77 15.40
CA ASN A 78 1.95 24.78 14.32
C ASN A 78 2.89 23.66 14.77
N LEU A 79 2.33 22.59 15.36
CA LEU A 79 3.06 21.41 15.87
C LEU A 79 4.11 20.91 14.86
N PHE A 80 3.76 20.90 13.57
CA PHE A 80 4.68 20.53 12.50
C PHE A 80 5.93 21.42 12.45
N LEU A 81 5.78 22.75 12.52
CA LEU A 81 6.89 23.70 12.46
C LEU A 81 7.75 23.66 13.73
N ARG A 82 7.12 23.42 14.89
CA ARG A 82 7.77 23.31 16.21
C ARG A 82 8.65 22.06 16.29
N TYR A 83 8.13 20.92 15.84
CA TYR A 83 8.82 19.63 15.92
C TYR A 83 9.44 19.17 14.59
N TYR A 84 9.58 20.09 13.63
CA TYR A 84 10.02 19.79 12.26
C TYR A 84 11.28 18.91 12.20
N TRP A 85 12.33 19.27 12.94
CA TRP A 85 13.60 18.54 12.92
C TRP A 85 13.50 17.15 13.56
N ILE A 86 12.68 16.99 14.61
CA ILE A 86 12.42 15.68 15.23
C ILE A 86 11.67 14.79 14.23
N ILE A 87 10.65 15.34 13.56
CA ILE A 87 9.89 14.63 12.52
C ILE A 87 10.84 14.17 11.41
N ILE A 88 11.75 15.03 10.95
CA ILE A 88 12.73 14.69 9.92
C ILE A 88 13.65 13.54 10.34
N VAL A 89 14.26 13.62 11.52
CA VAL A 89 15.19 12.60 12.00
C VAL A 89 14.48 11.25 12.14
N PHE A 90 13.29 11.24 12.74
CA PHE A 90 12.52 10.02 12.95
C PHE A 90 11.95 9.45 11.65
N ALA A 91 11.48 10.29 10.74
CA ALA A 91 11.08 9.86 9.40
C ALA A 91 12.29 9.26 8.65
N PHE A 92 13.46 9.88 8.72
CA PHE A 92 14.67 9.38 8.07
C PHE A 92 15.07 7.99 8.59
N ILE A 93 15.06 7.78 9.92
CA ILE A 93 15.30 6.46 10.53
C ILE A 93 14.31 5.42 9.99
N ALA A 94 13.01 5.73 10.00
CA ALA A 94 11.99 4.83 9.45
C ALA A 94 12.24 4.50 7.97
N MET A 95 12.58 5.51 7.17
CA MET A 95 12.80 5.36 5.73
C MET A 95 14.07 4.56 5.41
N VAL A 96 15.13 4.67 6.21
CA VAL A 96 16.35 3.86 6.05
C VAL A 96 16.08 2.38 6.37
N ILE A 97 15.33 2.11 7.44
CA ILE A 97 14.91 0.74 7.79
C ILE A 97 14.03 0.17 6.68
N LEU A 98 13.05 0.95 6.21
CA LEU A 98 12.16 0.55 5.13
C LEU A 98 12.92 0.31 3.84
N HIS A 99 13.84 1.20 3.48
CA HIS A 99 14.68 1.07 2.29
C HIS A 99 15.39 -0.29 2.29
N ARG A 100 16.12 -0.61 3.36
CA ARG A 100 16.81 -1.90 3.49
C ARG A 100 15.84 -3.08 3.36
N ASN A 101 14.71 -3.02 4.04
CA ASN A 101 13.73 -4.11 4.04
C ASN A 101 13.04 -4.30 2.68
N THR A 102 12.82 -3.22 1.93
CA THR A 102 12.20 -3.26 0.60
C THR A 102 13.20 -3.66 -0.48
N THR A 103 14.45 -3.19 -0.42
CA THR A 103 15.50 -3.53 -1.39
C THR A 103 16.28 -4.79 -1.02
N LEU A 104 15.91 -5.46 0.07
CA LEU A 104 16.58 -6.66 0.60
C LEU A 104 18.10 -6.48 0.76
N SER A 105 18.54 -5.25 1.04
CA SER A 105 19.95 -4.91 1.16
C SER A 105 20.57 -5.54 2.41
N ARG A 106 21.85 -5.92 2.30
CA ARG A 106 22.65 -6.42 3.42
C ARG A 106 23.06 -5.30 4.39
N SER A 107 23.07 -4.06 3.93
CA SER A 107 23.50 -2.88 4.70
C SER A 107 22.41 -1.82 4.79
N TYR A 108 22.37 -1.08 5.90
CA TYR A 108 21.56 0.14 6.02
C TYR A 108 22.16 1.32 5.24
N PHE A 109 23.45 1.24 4.88
CA PHE A 109 24.10 2.20 3.99
C PHE A 109 24.01 1.69 2.55
N PRO A 110 23.24 2.36 1.67
CA PRO A 110 23.03 1.87 0.31
C PRO A 110 24.23 2.23 -0.57
N THR A 111 25.31 1.46 -0.49
CA THR A 111 26.55 1.71 -1.26
C THR A 111 26.33 1.66 -2.78
N GLY A 112 25.31 0.91 -3.23
CA GLY A 112 24.88 0.82 -4.62
C GLY A 112 23.67 1.68 -4.98
N PHE A 113 23.27 2.65 -4.14
CA PHE A 113 22.00 3.38 -4.30
C PHE A 113 21.77 3.91 -5.71
N PHE A 114 22.74 4.63 -6.28
CA PHE A 114 22.58 5.27 -7.59
C PHE A 114 22.60 4.27 -8.74
N SER A 115 23.42 3.21 -8.67
CA SER A 115 23.43 2.16 -9.69
C SER A 115 22.14 1.35 -9.68
N GLU A 116 21.61 1.04 -8.50
CA GLU A 116 20.33 0.34 -8.36
C GLU A 116 19.16 1.22 -8.79
N LEU A 117 19.21 2.53 -8.48
CA LEU A 117 18.21 3.49 -8.92
C LEU A 117 18.19 3.59 -10.44
N LEU A 118 19.36 3.69 -11.07
CA LEU A 118 19.50 3.71 -12.53
C LEU A 118 18.96 2.41 -13.13
N LYS A 119 19.26 1.25 -12.53
CA LYS A 119 18.73 -0.04 -12.97
C LYS A 119 17.20 -0.08 -12.89
N GLY A 120 16.61 0.41 -11.80
CA GLY A 120 15.15 0.51 -11.63
C GLY A 120 14.47 1.46 -12.63
N LEU A 121 15.20 2.46 -13.14
CA LEU A 121 14.74 3.36 -14.21
C LEU A 121 14.90 2.76 -15.61
N LEU A 122 15.95 1.98 -15.86
CA LEU A 122 16.22 1.45 -17.20
C LEU A 122 15.52 0.12 -17.47
N ALA A 123 15.37 -0.73 -16.45
CA ALA A 123 14.85 -2.10 -16.59
C ALA A 123 13.85 -2.48 -15.48
N PRO A 124 12.73 -1.75 -15.32
CA PRO A 124 11.82 -1.95 -14.19
C PRO A 124 11.17 -3.34 -14.13
N ALA A 125 10.88 -3.96 -15.28
CA ALA A 125 10.32 -5.31 -15.33
C ALA A 125 11.31 -6.37 -14.78
N GLU A 126 12.56 -6.33 -15.24
CA GLU A 126 13.62 -7.24 -14.80
C GLU A 126 13.89 -7.08 -13.31
N VAL A 127 13.95 -5.83 -12.83
CA VAL A 127 14.14 -5.51 -11.42
C VAL A 127 12.98 -6.06 -10.59
N ARG A 128 11.73 -5.87 -11.02
CA ARG A 128 10.58 -6.40 -10.30
C ARG A 128 10.61 -7.93 -10.24
N SER A 129 10.96 -8.59 -11.35
CA SER A 129 11.10 -10.04 -11.44
C SER A 129 12.20 -10.55 -10.50
N PHE A 130 13.36 -9.89 -10.47
CA PHE A 130 14.44 -10.20 -9.54
C PHE A 130 13.96 -10.14 -8.08
N TYR A 131 13.33 -9.05 -7.66
CA TYR A 131 12.80 -8.89 -6.29
C TYR A 131 11.63 -9.82 -5.95
N ALA A 132 10.96 -10.40 -6.95
CA ALA A 132 9.96 -11.45 -6.76
C ALA A 132 10.59 -12.85 -6.61
N SER A 133 11.82 -13.04 -7.11
CA SER A 133 12.53 -14.32 -7.09
C SER A 133 13.14 -14.66 -5.72
N ALA A 134 13.37 -15.96 -5.49
CA ALA A 134 14.10 -16.44 -4.31
C ALA A 134 15.54 -15.91 -4.24
N ALA A 135 16.18 -15.68 -5.39
CA ALA A 135 17.56 -15.18 -5.46
C ALA A 135 17.73 -13.80 -4.80
N SER A 136 16.73 -12.91 -4.88
CA SER A 136 16.80 -11.60 -4.22
C SER A 136 16.84 -11.68 -2.69
N ARG A 137 16.41 -12.82 -2.12
CA ARG A 137 16.42 -13.06 -0.67
C ARG A 137 17.71 -13.72 -0.21
N GLU A 138 18.60 -14.10 -1.13
CA GLU A 138 19.83 -14.80 -0.80
C GLU A 138 20.80 -13.89 -0.02
N GLY A 139 21.07 -14.29 1.23
CA GLY A 139 21.89 -13.51 2.16
C GLY A 139 21.19 -12.29 2.74
N PHE A 140 19.89 -12.10 2.50
CA PHE A 140 19.10 -11.15 3.28
C PHE A 140 18.69 -11.80 4.61
N SER A 141 19.27 -11.31 5.70
CA SER A 141 18.79 -11.61 7.05
C SER A 141 17.91 -10.46 7.53
N GLY A 142 16.61 -10.74 7.75
CA GLY A 142 15.72 -9.83 8.46
C GLY A 142 16.22 -9.58 9.88
N ASN A 143 15.95 -8.39 10.40
CA ASN A 143 16.16 -8.08 11.83
C ASN A 143 14.82 -7.64 12.41
N ALA A 144 14.18 -8.53 13.17
CA ALA A 144 12.85 -8.30 13.73
C ALA A 144 12.86 -7.11 14.71
N TYR A 145 13.90 -6.94 15.52
CA TYR A 145 14.01 -5.83 16.47
C TYR A 145 14.13 -4.48 15.75
N VAL A 146 15.01 -4.38 14.75
CA VAL A 146 15.15 -3.13 13.98
C VAL A 146 13.89 -2.85 13.16
N THR A 147 13.26 -3.88 12.58
CA THR A 147 11.98 -3.71 11.89
C THR A 147 10.87 -3.29 12.86
N GLY A 148 10.89 -3.80 14.09
CA GLY A 148 9.99 -3.42 15.16
C GLY A 148 10.09 -1.93 15.54
N MET A 149 11.24 -1.28 15.32
CA MET A 149 11.36 0.17 15.50
C MET A 149 10.41 0.98 14.61
N LEU A 150 9.93 0.40 13.49
CA LEU A 150 8.90 1.02 12.64
C LEU A 150 7.56 1.19 13.35
N LEU A 151 7.28 0.45 14.44
CA LEU A 151 6.13 0.68 15.32
C LEU A 151 6.12 2.12 15.84
N PHE A 152 7.29 2.66 16.17
CA PHE A 152 7.41 4.00 16.72
C PHE A 152 7.74 5.03 15.65
N PHE A 153 8.74 4.76 14.80
CA PHE A 153 9.23 5.76 13.84
C PHE A 153 8.36 5.86 12.58
N GLY A 154 7.57 4.84 12.26
CA GLY A 154 6.73 4.79 11.07
C GLY A 154 5.80 5.99 10.96
N VAL A 155 5.17 6.42 12.05
CA VAL A 155 4.22 7.54 12.06
C VAL A 155 4.82 8.84 11.52
N PHE A 156 6.11 9.08 11.74
CA PHE A 156 6.77 10.31 11.30
C PHE A 156 6.95 10.37 9.77
N LYS A 157 7.10 9.22 9.09
CA LYS A 157 7.05 9.13 7.62
C LYS A 157 5.70 9.62 7.09
N TYR A 158 4.60 9.20 7.72
CA TYR A 158 3.24 9.56 7.33
C TYR A 158 2.83 10.98 7.77
N VAL A 159 3.54 11.58 8.72
CA VAL A 159 3.40 13.00 9.07
C VAL A 159 4.19 13.90 8.13
N LEU A 160 5.39 13.47 7.71
CA LEU A 160 6.32 14.35 7.01
C LEU A 160 5.79 14.82 5.64
N LEU A 161 5.40 13.91 4.74
CA LEU A 161 4.95 14.30 3.39
C LEU A 161 3.68 15.17 3.44
N PRO A 162 2.59 14.79 4.15
CA PRO A 162 1.44 15.68 4.31
C PRO A 162 1.80 17.01 4.94
N GLY A 163 2.64 17.01 5.98
CA GLY A 163 3.10 18.22 6.65
C GLY A 163 3.85 19.17 5.71
N LEU A 164 4.72 18.64 4.84
CA LEU A 164 5.39 19.45 3.81
C LEU A 164 4.40 20.09 2.84
N VAL A 165 3.34 19.37 2.43
CA VAL A 165 2.31 19.92 1.54
C VAL A 165 1.47 20.98 2.26
N PHE A 166 0.93 20.68 3.44
CA PHE A 166 0.05 21.60 4.17
C PHE A 166 0.77 22.88 4.60
N PHE A 167 2.01 22.79 5.06
CA PHE A 167 2.74 23.92 5.64
C PHE A 167 3.82 24.51 4.72
N TRP A 168 3.84 24.14 3.43
CA TRP A 168 4.88 24.51 2.47
C TRP A 168 5.19 26.01 2.45
N ASP A 169 4.16 26.86 2.45
CA ASP A 169 4.27 28.31 2.40
C ASP A 169 4.96 28.91 3.63
N ARG A 170 4.89 28.22 4.78
CA ARG A 170 5.46 28.65 6.07
C ARG A 170 6.87 28.12 6.33
N LEU A 171 7.37 27.21 5.49
CA LEU A 171 8.70 26.62 5.65
C LEU A 171 9.80 27.52 5.07
N SER A 172 10.91 27.65 5.80
CA SER A 172 12.14 28.21 5.27
C SER A 172 12.72 27.34 4.15
N THR A 173 13.56 27.91 3.29
CA THR A 173 14.18 27.20 2.17
C THR A 173 14.95 25.95 2.62
N THR A 174 15.67 26.03 3.74
CA THR A 174 16.38 24.87 4.31
C THR A 174 15.42 23.74 4.69
N ARG A 175 14.31 24.06 5.37
CA ARG A 175 13.29 23.05 5.72
C ARG A 175 12.60 22.49 4.48
N LYS A 176 12.37 23.31 3.45
CA LYS A 176 11.85 22.82 2.16
C LYS A 176 12.80 21.81 1.53
N LEU A 177 14.08 22.16 1.41
CA LEU A 177 15.09 21.31 0.77
C LEU A 177 15.32 20.01 1.54
N VAL A 178 15.59 20.08 2.84
CA VAL A 178 15.86 18.88 3.66
C VAL A 178 14.63 17.98 3.71
N GLY A 179 13.45 18.55 3.91
CA GLY A 179 12.21 17.80 3.92
C GLY A 179 11.95 17.08 2.62
N PHE A 180 12.12 17.80 1.50
CA PHE A 180 11.96 17.22 0.17
C PHE A 180 12.95 16.07 -0.06
N LEU A 181 14.24 16.26 0.26
CA LEU A 181 15.27 15.23 0.13
C LEU A 181 14.91 13.95 0.91
N VAL A 182 14.46 14.10 2.16
CA VAL A 182 14.08 12.94 2.99
C VAL A 182 12.85 12.24 2.42
N VAL A 183 11.80 12.97 2.01
CA VAL A 183 10.64 12.33 1.39
C VAL A 183 10.93 11.76 0.00
N MET A 184 12.04 12.07 -0.65
CA MET A 184 12.40 11.38 -1.91
C MET A 184 12.94 9.96 -1.66
N LEU A 185 13.41 9.62 -0.46
CA LEU A 185 14.00 8.29 -0.19
C LEU A 185 13.03 7.12 -0.43
N PRO A 186 11.78 7.12 0.06
CA PRO A 186 10.83 6.04 -0.25
C PRO A 186 10.48 5.99 -1.74
N LEU A 187 10.38 7.14 -2.40
CA LEU A 187 10.14 7.18 -3.84
C LEU A 187 11.28 6.51 -4.61
N CYS A 188 12.54 6.88 -4.32
CA CYS A 188 13.71 6.22 -4.89
C CYS A 188 13.76 4.72 -4.55
N THR A 189 13.36 4.34 -3.34
CA THR A 189 13.22 2.92 -2.94
C THR A 189 12.21 2.18 -3.82
N GLY A 190 11.06 2.81 -4.10
CA GLY A 190 10.05 2.26 -5.02
C GLY A 190 10.56 2.14 -6.45
N ILE A 191 11.43 3.05 -6.89
CA ILE A 191 12.09 2.95 -8.19
C ILE A 191 13.09 1.78 -8.20
N ILE A 192 13.98 1.72 -7.21
CA ILE A 192 14.97 0.64 -7.04
C ILE A 192 14.31 -0.74 -7.02
N SER A 193 13.17 -0.88 -6.34
CA SER A 193 12.44 -2.15 -6.23
C SER A 193 11.36 -2.35 -7.31
N SER A 194 11.19 -1.36 -8.20
CA SER A 194 10.15 -1.31 -9.23
C SER A 194 8.73 -1.53 -8.69
N LEU A 195 8.44 -0.92 -7.54
CA LEU A 195 7.15 -0.93 -6.86
C LEU A 195 6.36 0.35 -7.18
N SER A 196 5.56 0.30 -8.25
CA SER A 196 4.71 1.42 -8.67
C SER A 196 3.68 1.85 -7.61
N ALA A 197 3.29 0.96 -6.70
CA ALA A 197 2.40 1.26 -5.58
C ALA A 197 2.91 2.42 -4.70
N ILE A 198 4.24 2.56 -4.55
CA ILE A 198 4.83 3.67 -3.80
C ILE A 198 4.69 4.99 -4.58
N ASN A 199 4.85 4.99 -5.90
CA ASN A 199 4.67 6.20 -6.70
C ASN A 199 3.21 6.68 -6.63
N PHE A 200 2.29 5.74 -6.78
CA PHE A 200 0.86 5.97 -6.63
C PHE A 200 0.52 6.51 -5.24
N TYR A 201 1.13 5.97 -4.18
CA TYR A 201 0.98 6.53 -2.83
C TYR A 201 1.34 8.03 -2.80
N TYR A 202 2.46 8.45 -3.40
CA TYR A 202 2.83 9.88 -3.46
C TYR A 202 1.83 10.71 -4.25
N LEU A 203 1.39 10.21 -5.41
CA LEU A 203 0.37 10.84 -6.24
C LEU A 203 -0.89 11.14 -5.41
N PHE A 204 -1.40 10.13 -4.68
CA PHE A 204 -2.64 10.27 -3.92
C PHE A 204 -2.47 11.15 -2.68
N VAL A 205 -1.39 10.96 -1.90
CA VAL A 205 -1.15 11.78 -0.71
C VAL A 205 -1.03 13.25 -1.09
N VAL A 206 -0.23 13.59 -2.09
CA VAL A 206 -0.05 14.99 -2.52
C VAL A 206 -1.36 15.56 -3.07
N SER A 207 -2.11 14.81 -3.89
CA SER A 207 -3.41 15.25 -4.42
C SER A 207 -4.40 15.58 -3.32
N VAL A 208 -4.54 14.69 -2.33
CA VAL A 208 -5.51 14.82 -1.24
C VAL A 208 -5.12 15.94 -0.28
N CYS A 209 -3.82 16.12 0.00
CA CYS A 209 -3.35 17.25 0.79
C CYS A 209 -3.60 18.58 0.09
N LEU A 210 -3.32 18.69 -1.22
CA LEU A 210 -3.61 19.90 -1.99
C LEU A 210 -5.12 20.20 -2.02
N PHE A 211 -5.96 19.18 -2.22
CA PHE A 211 -7.40 19.32 -2.12
C PHE A 211 -7.83 19.80 -0.73
N GLY A 212 -7.29 19.22 0.34
CA GLY A 212 -7.56 19.61 1.72
C GLY A 212 -7.19 21.06 2.02
N VAL A 213 -6.06 21.56 1.50
CA VAL A 213 -5.66 22.97 1.62
C VAL A 213 -6.69 23.87 0.92
N VAL A 214 -7.05 23.53 -0.32
CA VAL A 214 -7.93 24.34 -1.15
C VAL A 214 -9.34 24.45 -0.55
N ILE A 215 -9.88 23.36 -0.01
CA ILE A 215 -11.26 23.29 0.47
C ILE A 215 -11.45 23.78 1.91
N SER A 216 -10.35 23.97 2.64
CA SER A 216 -10.34 24.49 4.01
C SER A 216 -11.02 25.86 4.13
N ASN A 217 -11.72 26.11 5.25
CA ASN A 217 -12.30 27.43 5.55
C ASN A 217 -11.24 28.53 5.69
N LYS A 218 -9.98 28.16 5.97
CA LYS A 218 -8.86 29.08 6.08
C LYS A 218 -8.10 29.29 4.75
N SER A 219 -8.59 28.70 3.66
CA SER A 219 -8.02 28.84 2.32
C SER A 219 -8.06 30.29 1.84
N ALA A 220 -6.95 30.80 1.31
CA ALA A 220 -6.92 32.11 0.62
C ALA A 220 -7.53 32.07 -0.79
N GLY A 221 -8.10 30.92 -1.20
CA GLY A 221 -8.69 30.70 -2.51
C GLY A 221 -7.90 29.69 -3.35
N PHE A 222 -8.61 29.04 -4.29
CA PHE A 222 -8.09 27.93 -5.10
C PHE A 222 -6.74 28.23 -5.75
N PHE A 223 -6.66 29.28 -6.57
CA PHE A 223 -5.45 29.61 -7.34
C PHE A 223 -4.30 30.09 -6.44
N VAL A 224 -4.61 30.82 -5.36
CA VAL A 224 -3.60 31.33 -4.42
C VAL A 224 -2.92 30.18 -3.68
N GLU A 225 -3.72 29.25 -3.14
CA GLU A 225 -3.18 28.12 -2.38
C GLU A 225 -2.35 27.15 -3.24
N LEU A 226 -2.79 26.91 -4.48
CA LEU A 226 -2.04 26.10 -5.43
C LEU A 226 -0.78 26.81 -5.92
N GLY A 227 -0.84 28.12 -6.19
CA GLY A 227 0.32 28.92 -6.58
C GLY A 227 1.42 28.92 -5.52
N ARG A 228 1.04 29.01 -4.25
CA ARG A 228 1.97 28.87 -3.10
C ARG A 228 2.66 27.50 -3.06
N ARG A 229 2.08 26.47 -3.67
CA ARG A 229 2.55 25.08 -3.65
C ARG A 229 2.91 24.54 -5.04
N LYS A 230 3.33 25.42 -5.96
CA LYS A 230 3.68 25.06 -7.34
C LYS A 230 4.69 23.90 -7.48
N THR A 231 5.61 23.75 -6.52
CA THR A 231 6.55 22.61 -6.47
C THR A 231 5.82 21.27 -6.43
N PHE A 232 4.76 21.17 -5.63
CA PHE A 232 3.95 19.96 -5.55
C PHE A 232 3.06 19.76 -6.77
N LEU A 233 2.61 20.83 -7.43
CA LEU A 233 1.88 20.70 -8.71
C LEU A 233 2.77 20.13 -9.81
N PHE A 234 4.00 20.66 -9.96
CA PHE A 234 4.97 20.10 -10.91
C PHE A 234 5.30 18.65 -10.56
N PHE A 235 5.57 18.37 -9.28
CA PHE A 235 5.82 17.02 -8.80
C PHE A 235 4.63 16.10 -9.08
N LEU A 236 3.39 16.58 -8.95
CA LEU A 236 2.18 15.79 -9.20
C LEU A 236 2.06 15.38 -10.68
N VAL A 237 2.33 16.31 -11.61
CA VAL A 237 2.35 16.00 -13.05
C VAL A 237 3.44 14.97 -13.35
N PHE A 238 4.66 15.19 -12.82
CA PHE A 238 5.77 14.26 -13.00
C PHE A 238 5.43 12.87 -12.46
N ILE A 239 4.99 12.77 -11.20
CA ILE A 239 4.74 11.48 -10.55
C ILE A 239 3.54 10.76 -11.18
N PHE A 240 2.54 11.48 -11.71
CA PHE A 240 1.45 10.89 -12.47
C PHE A 240 1.98 10.16 -13.71
N LEU A 241 2.71 10.87 -14.58
CA LEU A 241 3.28 10.30 -15.80
C LEU A 241 4.24 9.14 -15.48
N PHE A 242 5.11 9.35 -14.49
CA PHE A 242 6.09 8.35 -14.07
C PHE A 242 5.44 7.09 -13.46
N SER A 243 4.37 7.25 -12.67
CA SER A 243 3.65 6.10 -12.08
C SER A 243 3.07 5.20 -13.15
N PHE A 244 2.44 5.78 -14.18
CA PHE A 244 1.87 5.01 -15.28
C PHE A 244 2.94 4.41 -16.19
N TRP A 245 4.01 5.15 -16.46
CA TRP A 245 5.16 4.63 -17.20
C TRP A 245 5.78 3.40 -16.49
N GLN A 246 6.05 3.50 -15.19
CA GLN A 246 6.64 2.38 -14.44
C GLN A 246 5.64 1.22 -14.29
N PHE A 247 4.38 1.52 -13.98
CA PHE A 247 3.32 0.52 -13.88
C PHE A 247 3.20 -0.29 -15.17
N TYR A 248 3.11 0.38 -16.31
CA TYR A 248 3.02 -0.28 -17.60
C TYR A 248 4.27 -1.11 -17.83
N SER A 249 5.46 -0.51 -17.71
CA SER A 249 6.75 -1.19 -17.94
C SER A 249 6.88 -2.49 -17.15
N VAL A 250 6.50 -2.47 -15.86
CA VAL A 250 6.54 -3.65 -14.99
C VAL A 250 5.53 -4.71 -15.45
N LYS A 251 4.33 -4.30 -15.87
CA LYS A 251 3.23 -5.22 -16.19
C LYS A 251 3.29 -5.75 -17.63
N SER A 252 3.89 -5.03 -18.56
CA SER A 252 4.11 -5.44 -19.95
C SER A 252 5.44 -6.17 -20.17
N GLY A 253 6.38 -6.11 -19.22
CA GLY A 253 7.73 -6.64 -19.41
C GLY A 253 8.63 -5.74 -20.27
N VAL A 254 8.08 -4.68 -20.86
CA VAL A 254 8.75 -3.79 -21.83
C VAL A 254 8.39 -2.34 -21.54
N SER A 255 9.35 -1.43 -21.60
CA SER A 255 9.05 -0.02 -21.33
C SER A 255 8.22 0.59 -22.47
N PRO A 256 7.37 1.61 -22.21
CA PRO A 256 6.68 2.35 -23.28
C PRO A 256 7.64 2.84 -24.37
N TYR A 257 8.86 3.23 -24.01
CA TYR A 257 9.87 3.65 -24.98
C TYR A 257 10.19 2.53 -25.97
N LYS A 258 10.48 1.32 -25.47
CA LYS A 258 10.76 0.16 -26.32
C LYS A 258 9.58 -0.23 -27.21
N VAL A 259 8.36 -0.10 -26.69
CA VAL A 259 7.14 -0.37 -27.46
C VAL A 259 6.94 0.65 -28.58
N PHE A 260 7.18 1.94 -28.33
CA PHE A 260 6.93 3.00 -29.32
C PHE A 260 8.09 3.25 -30.28
N PHE A 261 9.33 2.92 -29.91
CA PHE A 261 10.53 3.27 -30.68
C PHE A 261 11.41 2.07 -31.08
N GLU A 262 11.26 0.90 -30.44
CA GLU A 262 12.04 -0.31 -30.74
C GLU A 262 11.16 -1.47 -31.25
N ASP A 263 9.86 -1.24 -31.46
CA ASP A 263 8.87 -2.24 -31.89
C ASP A 263 8.85 -3.53 -31.03
N GLU A 264 9.27 -3.45 -29.75
CA GLU A 264 9.19 -4.57 -28.82
C GLU A 264 7.72 -4.84 -28.43
N LYS A 265 7.30 -6.10 -28.51
CA LYS A 265 5.93 -6.50 -28.19
C LYS A 265 5.74 -6.72 -26.68
N PRO A 266 4.70 -6.13 -26.06
CA PRO A 266 4.32 -6.43 -24.68
C PRO A 266 4.08 -7.91 -24.42
N VAL A 267 4.53 -8.40 -23.26
CA VAL A 267 4.15 -9.72 -22.75
C VAL A 267 2.67 -9.69 -22.37
N SER A 268 1.93 -10.70 -22.85
CA SER A 268 0.51 -10.84 -22.56
C SER A 268 0.27 -11.24 -21.10
N PHE A 269 -0.85 -10.78 -20.56
CA PHE A 269 -1.18 -10.91 -19.14
C PHE A 269 -1.90 -12.22 -18.83
N SER A 270 -1.28 -13.38 -19.07
CA SER A 270 -2.00 -14.67 -19.10
C SER A 270 -2.28 -15.34 -17.73
N TYR A 271 -1.72 -14.86 -16.62
CA TYR A 271 -1.83 -15.56 -15.32
C TYR A 271 -3.26 -15.61 -14.73
N LEU A 272 -4.19 -14.82 -15.28
CA LEU A 272 -5.61 -14.86 -14.90
C LEU A 272 -6.36 -16.01 -15.56
N ASN A 273 -5.82 -16.60 -16.63
CA ASN A 273 -6.47 -17.70 -17.35
C ASN A 273 -6.64 -18.93 -16.44
N GLU A 274 -5.71 -19.13 -15.50
CA GLU A 274 -5.76 -20.21 -14.50
C GLU A 274 -6.96 -20.08 -13.55
N THR A 275 -7.48 -18.87 -13.35
CA THR A 275 -8.66 -18.62 -12.51
C THR A 275 -9.97 -18.62 -13.30
N GLY A 276 -9.93 -18.94 -14.60
CA GLY A 276 -11.07 -18.83 -15.50
C GLY A 276 -11.45 -17.40 -15.90
N SER A 277 -10.64 -16.40 -15.53
CA SER A 277 -10.82 -15.01 -15.96
C SER A 277 -10.26 -14.82 -17.36
N VAL A 278 -11.03 -14.20 -18.25
CA VAL A 278 -10.67 -14.06 -19.67
C VAL A 278 -10.79 -12.60 -20.11
N PHE A 279 -9.84 -12.12 -20.93
CA PHE A 279 -9.97 -10.79 -21.53
C PHE A 279 -10.91 -10.83 -22.73
N LYS A 280 -11.78 -9.84 -22.86
CA LYS A 280 -12.69 -9.70 -24.00
C LYS A 280 -11.95 -9.60 -25.34
N SER A 281 -10.73 -9.08 -25.34
CA SER A 281 -9.89 -9.02 -26.53
C SER A 281 -9.46 -10.41 -27.02
N ASP A 282 -9.25 -11.35 -26.11
CA ASP A 282 -8.80 -12.72 -26.39
C ASP A 282 -9.93 -13.65 -26.88
N LEU A 283 -11.20 -13.24 -26.77
CA LEU A 283 -12.33 -14.02 -27.25
C LEU A 283 -12.40 -14.07 -28.77
N ASP A 284 -12.75 -15.23 -29.31
CA ASP A 284 -13.00 -15.40 -30.74
C ASP A 284 -14.27 -14.63 -31.18
N PRO A 285 -14.41 -14.24 -32.46
CA PRO A 285 -15.60 -13.53 -32.96
C PRO A 285 -16.92 -14.25 -32.65
N ALA A 286 -16.91 -15.58 -32.69
CA ALA A 286 -18.08 -16.40 -32.36
C ALA A 286 -18.43 -16.35 -30.87
N GLU A 287 -17.44 -16.26 -29.98
CA GLU A 287 -17.64 -16.11 -28.53
C GLU A 287 -18.12 -14.70 -28.19
N LYS A 288 -17.56 -13.68 -28.86
CA LYS A 288 -18.03 -12.28 -28.76
C LYS A 288 -19.51 -12.15 -29.15
N ALA A 289 -19.97 -12.88 -30.17
CA ALA A 289 -21.35 -12.85 -30.64
C ALA A 289 -22.35 -13.49 -29.66
N LYS A 290 -21.92 -14.42 -28.80
CA LYS A 290 -22.80 -15.08 -27.82
C LYS A 290 -23.10 -14.24 -26.57
N GLY A 291 -22.46 -13.08 -26.42
CA GLY A 291 -22.60 -12.22 -25.25
C GLY A 291 -21.79 -12.71 -24.05
N ALA A 292 -21.30 -11.79 -23.23
CA ALA A 292 -20.36 -12.06 -22.13
C ALA A 292 -20.94 -12.86 -20.95
N ASP A 293 -22.23 -13.21 -20.97
CA ASP A 293 -22.89 -13.94 -19.88
C ASP A 293 -22.64 -15.46 -19.89
N SER A 294 -21.96 -16.00 -20.91
CA SER A 294 -21.76 -17.46 -21.04
C SER A 294 -20.37 -17.90 -21.55
N PRO A 295 -19.28 -17.75 -20.78
CA PRO A 295 -18.15 -18.65 -20.88
C PRO A 295 -18.05 -19.48 -19.59
N VAL A 296 -19.14 -20.18 -19.22
CA VAL A 296 -18.94 -21.39 -18.44
C VAL A 296 -18.41 -22.41 -19.44
N LYS A 297 -17.08 -22.54 -19.52
CA LYS A 297 -16.52 -23.80 -19.96
C LYS A 297 -17.01 -24.81 -18.92
N ASP A 298 -18.00 -25.62 -19.27
CA ASP A 298 -18.47 -26.77 -18.48
C ASP A 298 -17.36 -27.82 -18.22
N THR A 299 -16.14 -27.53 -18.68
CA THR A 299 -14.90 -28.19 -18.28
C THR A 299 -14.15 -27.31 -17.27
N ALA A 300 -14.70 -27.15 -16.06
CA ALA A 300 -13.80 -26.96 -14.92
C ALA A 300 -12.86 -28.17 -14.93
N PRO A 301 -11.51 -28.00 -14.99
CA PRO A 301 -10.63 -29.13 -14.78
C PRO A 301 -11.04 -29.74 -13.44
N ALA A 302 -11.31 -31.05 -13.43
CA ALA A 302 -11.61 -31.77 -12.21
C ALA A 302 -10.61 -31.32 -11.15
N VAL A 303 -11.13 -30.76 -10.05
CA VAL A 303 -10.31 -30.39 -8.90
C VAL A 303 -9.44 -31.62 -8.63
N PRO A 304 -8.10 -31.54 -8.77
CA PRO A 304 -7.27 -32.67 -8.43
C PRO A 304 -7.61 -33.00 -6.98
N GLU A 305 -8.09 -34.22 -6.78
CA GLU A 305 -8.42 -34.79 -5.49
C GLU A 305 -7.30 -34.37 -4.53
N SER A 306 -7.68 -33.77 -3.40
CA SER A 306 -6.75 -33.17 -2.45
C SER A 306 -5.59 -34.14 -2.24
N VAL A 307 -4.41 -33.81 -2.76
CA VAL A 307 -3.20 -34.57 -2.49
C VAL A 307 -3.03 -34.52 -0.99
N ASP A 308 -3.22 -35.66 -0.34
CA ASP A 308 -3.01 -35.83 1.09
C ASP A 308 -1.52 -35.53 1.35
N ILE A 309 -1.24 -34.31 1.82
CA ILE A 309 0.10 -33.91 2.26
C ILE A 309 0.33 -34.51 3.65
N THR A 310 0.33 -35.83 3.73
CA THR A 310 0.85 -36.62 4.84
C THR A 310 2.06 -37.45 4.39
N VAL A 311 2.87 -36.95 3.46
CA VAL A 311 4.23 -37.46 3.26
C VAL A 311 5.22 -36.55 4.00
N ARG A 312 5.46 -36.89 5.27
CA ARG A 312 6.66 -36.41 6.00
C ARG A 312 7.90 -36.83 5.20
N PRO A 313 8.84 -35.92 4.87
CA PRO A 313 10.14 -36.36 4.41
C PRO A 313 10.84 -37.09 5.56
N ALA A 314 11.37 -38.28 5.24
CA ALA A 314 12.14 -39.11 6.14
C ALA A 314 13.28 -38.30 6.78
N LYS A 315 13.41 -38.45 8.10
CA LYS A 315 14.57 -37.98 8.87
C LYS A 315 15.85 -38.42 8.18
N THR A 316 16.60 -37.49 7.61
CA THR A 316 18.00 -37.74 7.26
C THR A 316 18.79 -37.77 8.56
N ASN A 317 19.41 -38.92 8.83
CA ASN A 317 20.25 -39.17 9.99
C ASN A 317 21.38 -38.14 10.05
N VAL A 318 21.33 -37.26 11.04
CA VAL A 318 22.51 -36.50 11.48
C VAL A 318 23.41 -37.49 12.22
N VAL A 319 24.58 -37.74 11.62
CA VAL A 319 25.68 -38.48 12.23
C VAL A 319 26.06 -37.79 13.54
N ALA A 320 26.05 -38.57 14.61
CA ALA A 320 26.46 -38.17 15.95
C ALA A 320 27.94 -37.76 15.99
N LEU A 321 28.24 -36.64 16.63
CA LEU A 321 29.55 -36.34 17.21
C LEU A 321 29.37 -36.27 18.74
N PRO A 322 30.30 -36.83 19.52
CA PRO A 322 30.02 -37.26 20.88
C PRO A 322 30.20 -36.17 21.94
N ALA A 323 29.46 -36.41 23.02
CA ALA A 323 29.59 -36.01 24.43
C ALA A 323 30.73 -35.04 24.83
N THR A 324 30.26 -33.95 25.47
CA THR A 324 30.75 -33.36 26.71
C THR A 324 31.95 -34.03 27.39
N VAL A 325 33.04 -33.27 27.57
CA VAL A 325 34.07 -33.52 28.59
C VAL A 325 34.28 -32.25 29.42
N ASP A 326 34.52 -32.50 30.70
CA ASP A 326 34.54 -31.67 31.88
C ASP A 326 35.37 -30.38 31.86
N ASN A 327 34.85 -29.41 32.62
CA ASN A 327 35.62 -28.29 33.19
C ASN A 327 36.62 -28.80 34.23
N LYS A 328 37.91 -28.45 34.07
CA LYS A 328 38.83 -28.25 35.19
C LYS A 328 39.84 -27.13 34.91
N GLU A 329 39.82 -26.17 35.83
CA GLU A 329 40.86 -25.29 36.36
C GLU A 329 42.26 -25.22 35.71
N ALA A 330 42.62 -23.96 35.41
CA ALA A 330 43.74 -23.21 36.01
C ALA A 330 44.98 -22.84 35.16
N THR A 331 45.42 -21.62 35.47
CA THR A 331 46.74 -20.98 35.37
C THR A 331 47.12 -20.18 34.12
N ALA A 332 47.49 -18.93 34.45
CA ALA A 332 48.01 -17.88 33.61
C ALA A 332 49.40 -18.20 33.02
N LYS A 333 49.71 -17.59 31.87
CA LYS A 333 51.04 -17.03 31.58
C LYS A 333 50.99 -15.99 30.45
N SER A 334 51.70 -14.90 30.75
CA SER A 334 52.11 -13.75 29.95
C SER A 334 52.97 -14.14 28.74
N ASN A 335 52.92 -13.32 27.66
CA ASN A 335 54.06 -12.74 26.90
C ASN A 335 53.56 -12.23 25.52
N THR A 336 53.48 -10.91 25.30
CA THR A 336 54.44 -10.02 24.58
C THR A 336 54.72 -10.36 23.10
N ALA A 337 54.07 -9.59 22.21
CA ALA A 337 54.53 -8.91 20.97
C ALA A 337 55.34 -9.71 19.89
N PRO A 338 55.47 -9.28 18.61
CA PRO A 338 55.17 -7.95 18.04
C PRO A 338 54.41 -7.93 16.68
N LEU A 339 54.03 -6.70 16.30
CA LEU A 339 53.60 -6.25 14.97
C LEU A 339 54.54 -6.73 13.83
N PRO A 340 54.02 -6.76 12.60
CA PRO A 340 54.75 -6.10 11.53
C PRO A 340 53.88 -5.10 10.76
N ALA A 341 54.46 -3.91 10.62
CA ALA A 341 54.10 -2.92 9.62
C ALA A 341 54.60 -3.37 8.24
N LYS A 342 53.76 -3.27 7.21
CA LYS A 342 54.14 -2.61 5.95
C LYS A 342 52.89 -2.31 5.13
N ALA A 343 52.62 -1.02 4.99
CA ALA A 343 51.65 -0.50 4.05
C ALA A 343 52.12 -0.84 2.62
N MET A 344 51.25 -1.50 1.86
CA MET A 344 51.36 -1.63 0.42
C MET A 344 50.13 -0.97 -0.19
N THR A 345 50.34 0.20 -0.80
CA THR A 345 49.41 0.85 -1.71
C THR A 345 49.11 -0.10 -2.88
N PRO A 346 47.84 -0.47 -3.15
CA PRO A 346 47.50 -1.12 -4.40
C PRO A 346 47.33 -0.04 -5.47
N GLU A 347 48.19 -0.10 -6.49
CA GLU A 347 48.01 0.59 -7.75
C GLU A 347 46.67 0.17 -8.39
N LEU A 348 45.91 1.16 -8.85
CA LEU A 348 44.68 0.95 -9.61
C LEU A 348 45.03 0.30 -10.96
N PRO A 349 44.50 -0.89 -11.32
CA PRO A 349 44.63 -1.38 -12.68
C PRO A 349 43.77 -0.53 -13.63
N ALA A 350 44.43 0.08 -14.60
CA ALA A 350 43.80 0.61 -15.80
C ALA A 350 43.22 -0.56 -16.62
N LYS A 351 42.01 -0.35 -17.17
CA LYS A 351 41.12 -1.31 -17.86
C LYS A 351 40.29 -2.22 -16.94
N ILE A 352 39.05 -1.79 -16.74
CA ILE A 352 37.93 -2.69 -16.42
C ILE A 352 37.63 -3.46 -17.71
N GLU A 353 38.13 -4.69 -17.81
CA GLU A 353 37.54 -5.66 -18.73
C GLU A 353 36.13 -5.98 -18.21
N THR A 354 35.12 -5.69 -19.02
CA THR A 354 33.75 -6.13 -18.82
C THR A 354 33.73 -7.65 -18.77
N ALA A 355 33.77 -8.21 -17.57
CA ALA A 355 33.50 -9.62 -17.34
C ALA A 355 32.11 -9.94 -17.89
N ALA A 356 32.07 -10.78 -18.92
CA ALA A 356 30.85 -11.30 -19.50
C ALA A 356 30.02 -11.97 -18.40
N LEU A 357 28.76 -11.56 -18.29
CA LEU A 357 27.77 -12.26 -17.47
C LEU A 357 27.76 -13.74 -17.85
N PRO A 358 27.62 -14.68 -16.90
CA PRO A 358 27.47 -16.09 -17.21
C PRO A 358 26.24 -16.26 -18.12
N GLN A 359 26.46 -16.79 -19.33
CA GLN A 359 25.38 -17.15 -20.24
C GLN A 359 24.52 -18.19 -19.53
N ILE A 360 23.25 -17.83 -19.32
CA ILE A 360 22.22 -18.76 -18.85
C ILE A 360 22.15 -19.89 -19.87
N ALA A 361 22.31 -21.13 -19.41
CA ALA A 361 22.25 -22.32 -20.24
C ALA A 361 20.95 -22.33 -21.07
N LYS A 362 21.09 -22.46 -22.40
CA LYS A 362 19.95 -22.72 -23.29
C LYS A 362 19.28 -24.00 -22.85
N VAL A 363 18.04 -23.87 -22.38
CA VAL A 363 17.12 -25.00 -22.18
C VAL A 363 16.84 -25.57 -23.57
N ALA A 364 17.48 -26.68 -23.91
CA ALA A 364 17.18 -27.47 -25.08
C ALA A 364 16.20 -28.60 -24.70
N ASP A 365 15.29 -28.85 -25.63
CA ASP A 365 14.42 -30.03 -25.76
C ASP A 365 13.16 -30.11 -24.89
N VAL A 366 12.20 -29.22 -25.19
CA VAL A 366 10.76 -29.52 -25.08
C VAL A 366 10.23 -29.81 -26.49
N PRO A 367 9.56 -30.95 -26.73
CA PRO A 367 9.08 -31.31 -28.06
C PRO A 367 8.08 -30.27 -28.59
N ALA A 368 8.37 -29.80 -29.80
CA ALA A 368 7.57 -28.84 -30.53
C ALA A 368 6.29 -29.48 -31.09
N GLN A 369 5.18 -28.79 -30.82
CA GLN A 369 3.97 -28.58 -31.64
C GLN A 369 2.70 -28.66 -30.79
N VAL A 370 2.58 -27.72 -29.84
CA VAL A 370 1.27 -27.16 -29.54
C VAL A 370 1.03 -26.12 -30.63
N ALA A 371 -0.05 -26.25 -31.39
CA ALA A 371 -0.49 -25.22 -32.32
C ALA A 371 -0.56 -23.90 -31.54
N VAL A 372 0.41 -23.01 -31.77
CA VAL A 372 0.39 -21.68 -31.18
C VAL A 372 -0.77 -20.97 -31.84
N ALA A 373 -1.93 -20.99 -31.18
CA ALA A 373 -3.07 -20.20 -31.59
C ALA A 373 -2.58 -18.78 -31.84
N VAL A 374 -2.83 -18.26 -33.04
CA VAL A 374 -2.45 -16.91 -33.42
C VAL A 374 -3.21 -15.96 -32.51
N VAL A 375 -2.57 -15.55 -31.42
CA VAL A 375 -3.16 -14.60 -30.47
C VAL A 375 -3.40 -13.31 -31.25
N PRO A 376 -4.64 -12.79 -31.28
CA PRO A 376 -4.95 -11.55 -31.98
C PRO A 376 -4.01 -10.44 -31.52
N GLU A 377 -3.45 -9.68 -32.46
CA GLU A 377 -2.55 -8.57 -32.14
C GLU A 377 -3.33 -7.50 -31.37
N LYS A 378 -3.04 -7.36 -30.07
CA LYS A 378 -3.68 -6.38 -29.19
C LYS A 378 -3.06 -5.00 -29.37
N SER A 379 -3.89 -3.96 -29.42
CA SER A 379 -3.38 -2.59 -29.35
C SER A 379 -2.81 -2.29 -27.95
N ASN A 380 -1.77 -1.44 -27.88
CA ASN A 380 -1.16 -1.02 -26.61
C ASN A 380 -2.17 -0.38 -25.64
N LEU A 381 -3.17 0.33 -26.16
CA LEU A 381 -4.22 0.96 -25.36
C LEU A 381 -5.14 -0.10 -24.72
N THR A 382 -5.50 -1.14 -25.49
CA THR A 382 -6.29 -2.27 -24.98
C THR A 382 -5.55 -3.01 -23.87
N ASP A 383 -4.27 -3.33 -24.10
CA ASP A 383 -3.42 -3.99 -23.12
C ASP A 383 -3.24 -3.16 -21.83
N PHE A 384 -3.01 -1.85 -21.96
CA PHE A 384 -2.94 -0.94 -20.82
C PHE A 384 -4.27 -0.90 -20.04
N TYR A 385 -5.40 -0.81 -20.74
CA TYR A 385 -6.72 -0.80 -20.12
C TYR A 385 -7.01 -2.09 -19.34
N GLU A 386 -6.70 -3.25 -19.92
CA GLU A 386 -6.82 -4.56 -19.29
C GLU A 386 -6.01 -4.65 -17.98
N LYS A 387 -4.72 -4.30 -18.04
CA LYS A 387 -3.83 -4.31 -16.88
C LYS A 387 -4.29 -3.36 -15.78
N LEU A 388 -4.73 -2.16 -16.17
CA LEU A 388 -5.25 -1.17 -15.23
C LEU A 388 -6.55 -1.66 -14.57
N THR A 389 -7.47 -2.26 -15.32
CA THR A 389 -8.68 -2.85 -14.75
C THR A 389 -8.34 -3.92 -13.72
N VAL A 390 -7.51 -4.91 -14.07
CA VAL A 390 -7.11 -5.97 -13.13
C VAL A 390 -6.54 -5.37 -11.85
N TYR A 391 -5.64 -4.39 -11.98
CA TYR A 391 -5.04 -3.74 -10.82
C TYR A 391 -6.08 -3.08 -9.90
N LEU A 392 -7.12 -2.47 -10.47
CA LEU A 392 -8.13 -1.75 -9.71
C LEU A 392 -9.19 -2.67 -9.08
N VAL A 393 -9.60 -3.76 -9.73
CA VAL A 393 -10.85 -4.45 -9.36
C VAL A 393 -10.72 -5.94 -9.04
N GLN A 394 -9.56 -6.57 -9.26
CA GLN A 394 -9.43 -8.03 -9.09
C GLN A 394 -9.79 -8.53 -7.68
N GLY A 395 -9.68 -7.67 -6.66
CA GLY A 395 -10.02 -8.02 -5.29
C GLY A 395 -11.50 -8.36 -5.09
N TYR A 396 -12.41 -7.89 -5.96
CA TYR A 396 -13.82 -8.28 -5.93
C TYR A 396 -14.06 -9.72 -6.35
N GLN A 397 -13.21 -10.30 -7.21
CA GLN A 397 -13.29 -11.71 -7.53
C GLN A 397 -13.01 -12.56 -6.28
N GLY A 398 -12.02 -12.19 -5.47
CA GLY A 398 -11.78 -12.84 -4.19
C GLY A 398 -12.96 -12.75 -3.21
N VAL A 399 -13.74 -11.65 -3.23
CA VAL A 399 -14.97 -11.52 -2.42
C VAL A 399 -16.06 -12.46 -2.91
N SER A 400 -16.28 -12.53 -4.23
CA SER A 400 -17.34 -13.34 -4.84
C SER A 400 -17.19 -14.83 -4.49
N ILE A 401 -15.95 -15.33 -4.54
CA ILE A 401 -15.58 -16.70 -4.16
C ILE A 401 -15.70 -16.90 -2.65
N ALA A 402 -15.14 -15.97 -1.85
CA ALA A 402 -15.13 -16.08 -0.39
C ALA A 402 -16.52 -16.07 0.27
N LEU A 403 -17.54 -15.50 -0.39
CA LEU A 403 -18.92 -15.53 0.11
C LEU A 403 -19.48 -16.96 0.24
N GLY A 404 -18.95 -17.92 -0.53
CA GLY A 404 -19.32 -19.33 -0.41
C GLY A 404 -18.65 -20.04 0.77
N GLU A 405 -17.68 -19.40 1.44
CA GLU A 405 -16.93 -20.00 2.54
C GLU A 405 -17.59 -19.72 3.90
N LYS A 406 -17.48 -20.67 4.82
CA LYS A 406 -17.97 -20.48 6.19
C LYS A 406 -17.11 -19.45 6.93
N PHE A 407 -17.76 -18.52 7.64
CA PHE A 407 -17.06 -17.61 8.55
C PHE A 407 -16.47 -18.39 9.74
N ASP A 408 -15.15 -18.27 9.92
CA ASP A 408 -14.46 -18.67 11.14
C ASP A 408 -13.75 -17.45 11.71
N SER A 409 -14.11 -17.06 12.93
CA SER A 409 -13.50 -15.88 13.55
C SER A 409 -11.99 -16.07 13.70
N SER A 410 -11.26 -15.04 13.30
CA SER A 410 -9.82 -14.90 13.49
C SER A 410 -9.47 -14.03 14.70
N TYR A 411 -10.38 -13.96 15.68
CA TYR A 411 -10.17 -13.35 17.00
C TYR A 411 -9.79 -11.85 16.98
N GLY A 412 -10.14 -11.13 15.91
CA GLY A 412 -9.87 -9.69 15.78
C GLY A 412 -8.52 -9.36 15.14
N ILE A 413 -7.77 -10.35 14.65
CA ILE A 413 -6.44 -10.15 14.04
C ILE A 413 -6.36 -10.58 12.57
N GLY A 414 -7.39 -11.19 11.99
CA GLY A 414 -7.32 -11.70 10.62
C GLY A 414 -7.41 -10.64 9.53
N HIS A 415 -7.89 -9.43 9.84
CA HIS A 415 -7.88 -8.31 8.89
C HIS A 415 -6.48 -7.82 8.51
N SER A 416 -5.43 -8.16 9.28
CA SER A 416 -4.07 -7.69 9.06
C SER A 416 -3.08 -8.83 8.92
N VAL A 417 -2.47 -8.98 7.75
CA VAL A 417 -1.38 -9.97 7.52
C VAL A 417 -0.22 -9.76 8.51
N PHE A 418 0.05 -8.51 8.88
CA PHE A 418 1.04 -8.18 9.90
C PHE A 418 0.64 -8.73 11.28
N LEU A 419 -0.60 -8.49 11.75
CA LEU A 419 -1.05 -9.00 13.05
C LEU A 419 -1.04 -10.53 13.07
N GLN A 420 -1.51 -11.17 12.00
CA GLN A 420 -1.46 -12.64 11.87
C GLN A 420 -0.05 -13.17 12.09
N ARG A 421 0.96 -12.59 11.42
CA ARG A 421 2.37 -13.00 11.57
C ARG A 421 2.91 -12.74 12.98
N VAL A 422 2.66 -11.56 13.53
CA VAL A 422 3.16 -11.22 14.88
C VAL A 422 2.57 -12.16 15.94
N PHE A 423 1.27 -12.43 15.87
CA PHE A 423 0.60 -13.34 16.81
C PHE A 423 1.06 -14.79 16.63
N ALA A 424 1.24 -15.25 15.38
CA ALA A 424 1.78 -16.58 15.13
C ALA A 424 3.21 -16.73 15.68
N GLU A 425 4.09 -15.76 15.39
CA GLU A 425 5.51 -15.81 15.76
C GLU A 425 5.74 -15.62 17.27
N HIS A 426 5.01 -14.72 17.93
CA HIS A 426 5.30 -14.31 19.31
C HIS A 426 4.36 -14.92 20.35
N LEU A 427 3.13 -15.29 19.95
CA LEU A 427 2.11 -15.85 20.84
C LEU A 427 1.72 -17.28 20.47
N GLY A 428 2.22 -17.82 19.35
CA GLY A 428 1.84 -19.15 18.85
C GLY A 428 0.39 -19.21 18.36
N ILE A 429 -0.26 -18.07 18.14
CA ILE A 429 -1.66 -17.98 17.69
C ILE A 429 -1.66 -17.77 16.18
N ASP A 430 -1.66 -18.87 15.43
CA ASP A 430 -1.83 -18.84 13.97
C ASP A 430 -3.33 -18.91 13.60
N VAL A 431 -3.81 -17.85 12.95
CA VAL A 431 -5.20 -17.75 12.47
C VAL A 431 -5.30 -17.85 10.94
N ARG A 432 -4.19 -18.06 10.24
CA ARG A 432 -4.15 -17.96 8.77
C ARG A 432 -5.16 -18.89 8.11
N ASP A 433 -5.28 -20.14 8.56
CA ASP A 433 -6.23 -21.13 8.04
C ASP A 433 -7.71 -20.77 8.29
N ARG A 434 -7.98 -19.81 9.18
CA ARG A 434 -9.34 -19.30 9.43
C ARG A 434 -9.74 -18.19 8.45
N THR A 435 -8.76 -17.54 7.82
CA THR A 435 -9.00 -16.41 6.93
C THR A 435 -9.66 -16.83 5.62
N PHE A 436 -10.50 -15.95 5.06
CA PHE A 436 -11.13 -16.17 3.77
C PHE A 436 -10.11 -16.32 2.64
N GLN A 437 -9.01 -15.54 2.68
CA GLN A 437 -7.93 -15.60 1.71
C GLN A 437 -7.32 -17.00 1.64
N ARG A 438 -7.05 -17.60 2.80
CA ARG A 438 -6.48 -18.94 2.89
C ARG A 438 -7.45 -20.01 2.41
N LYS A 439 -8.73 -19.91 2.79
CA LYS A 439 -9.79 -20.86 2.39
C LYS A 439 -9.98 -20.93 0.88
N ILE A 440 -9.89 -19.79 0.19
CA ILE A 440 -10.09 -19.75 -1.26
C ILE A 440 -8.79 -19.89 -2.06
N THR A 441 -7.64 -20.14 -1.42
CA THR A 441 -6.32 -20.12 -2.08
C THR A 441 -6.23 -21.06 -3.29
N ALA A 442 -6.93 -22.20 -3.27
CA ALA A 442 -6.96 -23.13 -4.41
C ALA A 442 -7.62 -22.53 -5.69
N ARG A 443 -8.47 -21.51 -5.54
CA ARG A 443 -9.21 -20.84 -6.63
C ARG A 443 -8.71 -19.41 -6.88
N TRP A 444 -8.19 -18.77 -5.83
CA TRP A 444 -7.69 -17.40 -5.84
C TRP A 444 -6.59 -17.28 -4.78
N ASP A 445 -5.36 -17.63 -5.17
CA ASP A 445 -4.19 -17.71 -4.30
C ASP A 445 -3.90 -16.41 -3.52
N GLU A 446 -3.74 -16.55 -2.20
CA GLU A 446 -3.55 -15.46 -1.25
C GLU A 446 -2.25 -14.65 -1.40
N ASN A 447 -1.26 -15.21 -2.09
CA ASN A 447 0.06 -14.59 -2.30
C ASN A 447 0.24 -14.07 -3.72
N VAL A 448 -0.53 -14.57 -4.69
CA VAL A 448 -0.46 -14.17 -6.10
C VAL A 448 -1.45 -13.05 -6.39
N TYR A 449 -2.70 -13.21 -5.97
CA TYR A 449 -3.77 -12.30 -6.31
C TYR A 449 -4.07 -11.34 -5.16
N TRP A 450 -4.71 -10.22 -5.49
CA TRP A 450 -5.16 -9.30 -4.47
C TRP A 450 -6.56 -9.66 -3.97
N HIS A 451 -6.83 -9.34 -2.72
CA HIS A 451 -8.14 -9.52 -2.08
C HIS A 451 -8.64 -8.18 -1.58
N SER A 452 -9.90 -7.86 -1.85
CA SER A 452 -10.52 -6.60 -1.40
C SER A 452 -10.39 -6.41 0.12
N PHE A 453 -10.34 -5.15 0.54
CA PHE A 453 -10.50 -4.76 1.95
C PHE A 453 -11.69 -5.45 2.63
N TYR A 454 -12.78 -5.70 1.90
CA TYR A 454 -13.96 -6.37 2.43
C TYR A 454 -13.65 -7.79 2.94
N SER A 455 -12.92 -8.60 2.16
CA SER A 455 -12.53 -9.96 2.60
C SER A 455 -11.58 -9.92 3.80
N TYR A 456 -10.69 -8.92 3.88
CA TYR A 456 -9.83 -8.76 5.06
C TYR A 456 -10.64 -8.45 6.32
N MET A 457 -11.53 -7.46 6.27
CA MET A 457 -12.37 -7.13 7.44
C MET A 457 -13.33 -8.27 7.79
N ALA A 458 -13.84 -8.99 6.79
CA ALA A 458 -14.73 -10.13 6.99
C ALA A 458 -14.08 -11.25 7.81
N ASN A 459 -12.75 -11.40 7.83
CA ASN A 459 -12.05 -12.39 8.67
C ASN A 459 -12.38 -12.25 10.17
N ASP A 460 -12.72 -11.05 10.62
CA ASP A 460 -12.97 -10.76 12.02
C ASP A 460 -14.46 -10.60 12.35
N VAL A 461 -15.25 -10.09 11.41
CA VAL A 461 -16.67 -9.73 11.66
C VAL A 461 -17.67 -10.42 10.72
N GLY A 462 -17.20 -11.27 9.80
CA GLY A 462 -18.02 -11.85 8.73
C GLY A 462 -18.46 -10.81 7.69
N PHE A 463 -18.96 -11.26 6.54
CA PHE A 463 -19.36 -10.35 5.46
C PHE A 463 -20.46 -9.37 5.87
N PHE A 464 -21.43 -9.76 6.68
CA PHE A 464 -22.46 -8.82 7.18
C PHE A 464 -21.90 -7.81 8.19
N GLY A 465 -20.93 -8.22 9.03
CA GLY A 465 -20.29 -7.31 9.98
C GLY A 465 -19.45 -6.23 9.30
N VAL A 466 -18.97 -6.46 8.08
CA VAL A 466 -18.29 -5.43 7.28
C VAL A 466 -19.20 -4.23 7.03
N SER A 467 -20.53 -4.39 6.94
CA SER A 467 -21.45 -3.26 6.84
C SER A 467 -21.35 -2.32 8.06
N ILE A 468 -21.25 -2.87 9.27
CA ILE A 468 -21.06 -2.09 10.50
C ILE A 468 -19.69 -1.39 10.48
N VAL A 469 -18.64 -2.08 10.01
CA VAL A 469 -17.32 -1.47 9.82
C VAL A 469 -17.41 -0.28 8.86
N MET A 470 -18.13 -0.41 7.75
CA MET A 470 -18.29 0.66 6.77
C MET A 470 -19.10 1.84 7.32
N LEU A 471 -20.12 1.59 8.16
CA LEU A 471 -20.83 2.65 8.90
C LEU A 471 -19.88 3.46 9.80
N ILE A 472 -19.06 2.76 10.59
CA ILE A 472 -18.07 3.40 11.47
C ILE A 472 -17.05 4.16 10.64
N LEU A 473 -16.59 3.58 9.53
CA LEU A 473 -15.59 4.17 8.66
C LEU A 473 -16.10 5.46 7.98
N GLY A 474 -17.34 5.45 7.46
CA GLY A 474 -17.99 6.63 6.90
C GLY A 474 -18.17 7.73 7.94
N TRP A 475 -18.61 7.37 9.15
CA TRP A 475 -18.75 8.31 10.26
C TRP A 475 -17.42 8.95 10.66
N TYR A 476 -16.38 8.13 10.79
CA TYR A 476 -15.06 8.58 11.23
C TYR A 476 -14.38 9.42 10.16
N PHE A 477 -14.47 9.02 8.89
CA PHE A 477 -13.94 9.79 7.77
C PHE A 477 -14.55 11.19 7.67
N ALA A 478 -15.88 11.29 7.77
CA ALA A 478 -16.56 12.59 7.83
C ALA A 478 -16.04 13.45 8.99
N ASN A 479 -15.82 12.85 10.16
CA ASN A 479 -15.32 13.57 11.33
C ASN A 479 -13.92 14.14 11.09
N VAL A 480 -13.00 13.33 10.54
CA VAL A 480 -11.65 13.76 10.17
C VAL A 480 -11.69 14.84 9.09
N TYR A 481 -12.46 14.64 8.02
CA TYR A 481 -12.56 15.63 6.94
C TYR A 481 -13.09 16.96 7.44
N LEU A 482 -14.17 16.97 8.23
CA LEU A 482 -14.72 18.20 8.79
C LEU A 482 -13.73 18.91 9.72
N ALA A 483 -12.91 18.17 10.48
CA ALA A 483 -11.85 18.77 11.29
C ALA A 483 -10.73 19.40 10.44
N VAL A 484 -10.43 18.85 9.26
CA VAL A 484 -9.51 19.50 8.30
C VAL A 484 -10.12 20.79 7.74
N VAL A 485 -11.40 20.74 7.35
CA VAL A 485 -12.07 21.88 6.69
C VAL A 485 -12.37 23.02 7.64
N ASN A 486 -12.91 22.71 8.82
CA ASN A 486 -13.43 23.70 9.75
C ASN A 486 -12.39 24.09 10.81
N ASP A 487 -11.72 23.10 11.41
CA ASP A 487 -10.89 23.32 12.59
C ASP A 487 -9.41 23.51 12.24
N ASP A 488 -9.02 23.22 10.99
CA ASP A 488 -7.62 23.21 10.52
C ASP A 488 -6.74 22.23 11.32
N ASP A 489 -7.34 21.17 11.89
CA ASP A 489 -6.74 20.26 12.85
C ASP A 489 -5.51 19.53 12.27
N PHE A 490 -4.39 19.58 13.01
CA PHE A 490 -3.13 19.01 12.57
C PHE A 490 -3.20 17.49 12.38
N PHE A 491 -3.74 16.73 13.33
CA PHE A 491 -3.78 15.28 13.24
C PHE A 491 -4.78 14.81 12.19
N ALA A 492 -5.90 15.51 12.04
CA ALA A 492 -6.85 15.25 10.97
C ALA A 492 -6.21 15.41 9.57
N LYS A 493 -5.39 16.45 9.38
CA LYS A 493 -4.62 16.65 8.15
C LYS A 493 -3.65 15.50 7.86
N MET A 494 -3.05 14.91 8.90
CA MET A 494 -2.14 13.76 8.74
C MET A 494 -2.89 12.45 8.50
N LEU A 495 -4.11 12.31 9.01
CA LEU A 495 -4.98 11.14 8.80
C LEU A 495 -5.65 11.12 7.42
N LEU A 496 -6.02 12.29 6.89
CA LEU A 496 -6.78 12.40 5.64
C LEU A 496 -6.15 11.61 4.47
N PRO A 497 -4.84 11.64 4.24
CA PRO A 497 -4.21 10.85 3.17
C PRO A 497 -4.26 9.33 3.42
N LEU A 498 -4.20 8.87 4.68
CA LEU A 498 -4.35 7.45 5.01
C LEU A 498 -5.74 6.94 4.67
N PHE A 499 -6.79 7.74 4.90
CA PHE A 499 -8.14 7.42 4.42
C PHE A 499 -8.22 7.33 2.90
N ALA A 500 -7.60 8.26 2.19
CA ALA A 500 -7.60 8.22 0.73
C ALA A 500 -6.95 6.93 0.18
N ILE A 501 -5.84 6.50 0.79
CA ILE A 501 -5.20 5.23 0.43
C ILE A 501 -6.12 4.06 0.77
N MET A 502 -6.76 4.08 1.94
CA MET A 502 -7.72 3.04 2.32
C MET A 502 -8.82 2.91 1.26
N PHE A 503 -9.51 4.00 0.93
CA PHE A 503 -10.63 3.99 0.00
C PHE A 503 -10.24 3.63 -1.43
N LEU A 504 -9.10 4.12 -1.90
CA LEU A 504 -8.59 3.75 -3.20
C LEU A 504 -8.35 2.24 -3.28
N TYR A 505 -7.79 1.64 -2.23
CA TYR A 505 -7.48 0.23 -2.26
C TYR A 505 -8.65 -0.67 -1.85
N ILE A 506 -9.78 -0.17 -1.32
CA ILE A 506 -10.92 -1.02 -0.93
C ILE A 506 -11.27 -2.11 -1.97
N PRO A 507 -11.40 -1.80 -3.27
CA PRO A 507 -11.76 -2.80 -4.29
C PRO A 507 -10.68 -3.87 -4.50
N ALA A 508 -9.43 -3.53 -4.21
CA ALA A 508 -8.25 -4.27 -4.61
C ALA A 508 -7.54 -4.94 -3.43
N ASN A 509 -7.28 -4.24 -2.32
CA ASN A 509 -6.38 -4.64 -1.25
C ASN A 509 -6.67 -3.90 0.09
N ASN A 510 -5.99 -4.28 1.16
CA ASN A 510 -6.00 -3.61 2.47
C ASN A 510 -4.66 -2.93 2.78
N GLN A 511 -4.32 -1.86 2.04
CA GLN A 511 -3.01 -1.21 2.17
C GLN A 511 -2.78 -0.49 3.52
N VAL A 512 -3.84 -0.11 4.23
CA VAL A 512 -3.68 0.59 5.52
C VAL A 512 -3.51 -0.38 6.67
N PHE A 513 -4.24 -1.49 6.72
CA PHE A 513 -4.13 -2.40 7.87
C PHE A 513 -3.26 -3.63 7.61
N SER A 514 -2.90 -3.97 6.37
CA SER A 514 -2.00 -5.12 6.11
C SER A 514 -0.53 -4.84 6.39
N PHE A 515 -0.11 -3.57 6.41
CA PHE A 515 1.30 -3.20 6.61
C PHE A 515 1.50 -2.54 7.97
N LEU A 516 2.58 -2.95 8.65
CA LEU A 516 2.96 -2.45 9.97
C LEU A 516 2.96 -0.92 10.05
N GLU A 517 3.62 -0.29 9.09
CA GLU A 517 3.89 1.15 9.10
C GLU A 517 2.61 1.98 8.89
N THR A 518 1.73 1.61 7.96
CA THR A 518 0.47 2.32 7.72
C THR A 518 -0.53 2.08 8.85
N MET A 519 -0.61 0.84 9.35
CA MET A 519 -1.57 0.45 10.39
C MET A 519 -1.30 1.19 11.68
N ILE A 520 -0.04 1.19 12.13
CA ILE A 520 0.32 1.84 13.39
C ILE A 520 0.29 3.35 13.26
N SER A 521 0.67 3.91 12.10
CA SER A 521 0.50 5.33 11.84
C SER A 521 -0.97 5.74 11.92
N PHE A 522 -1.88 4.95 11.33
CA PHE A 522 -3.31 5.19 11.41
C PHE A 522 -3.80 5.21 12.86
N TRP A 523 -3.47 4.19 13.65
CA TRP A 523 -3.94 4.10 15.04
C TRP A 523 -3.32 5.15 15.98
N ILE A 524 -2.02 5.44 15.86
CA ILE A 524 -1.36 6.50 16.64
C ILE A 524 -1.96 7.86 16.31
N LEU A 525 -2.09 8.19 15.02
CA LEU A 525 -2.69 9.47 14.62
C LEU A 525 -4.16 9.56 15.01
N THR A 526 -4.91 8.44 14.94
CA THR A 526 -6.29 8.35 15.43
C THR A 526 -6.38 8.67 16.92
N ALA A 527 -5.52 8.03 17.73
CA ALA A 527 -5.48 8.30 19.17
C ALA A 527 -5.15 9.77 19.46
N LEU A 528 -4.10 10.30 18.83
CA LEU A 528 -3.70 11.70 18.99
C LEU A 528 -4.79 12.68 18.58
N TYR A 529 -5.48 12.40 17.47
CA TYR A 529 -6.64 13.17 17.02
C TYR A 529 -7.77 13.18 18.05
N ILE A 530 -8.16 12.01 18.57
CA ILE A 530 -9.23 11.89 19.58
C ILE A 530 -8.85 12.64 20.87
N PHE A 531 -7.62 12.46 21.36
CA PHE A 531 -7.15 13.14 22.57
C PHE A 531 -7.05 14.66 22.38
N HIS A 532 -6.58 15.10 21.20
CA HIS A 532 -6.50 16.52 20.86
C HIS A 532 -7.89 17.17 20.89
N ARG A 533 -8.89 16.56 20.24
CA ARG A 533 -10.26 17.11 20.24
C ARG A 533 -10.90 17.13 21.61
N ARG A 534 -10.68 16.10 22.45
CA ARG A 534 -11.19 16.08 23.83
C ARG A 534 -10.59 17.23 24.65
N ARG A 535 -9.27 17.45 24.56
CA ARG A 535 -8.60 18.54 25.29
C ARG A 535 -9.10 19.92 24.87
N THR A 536 -9.28 20.14 23.57
CA THR A 536 -9.82 21.40 23.05
C THR A 536 -11.26 21.62 23.50
N ALA A 537 -12.09 20.57 23.52
CA ALA A 537 -13.47 20.66 24.03
C ALA A 537 -13.54 21.01 25.52
N VAL A 538 -12.66 20.44 26.35
CA VAL A 538 -12.61 20.74 27.80
C VAL A 538 -12.18 22.19 28.05
N ARG A 539 -11.17 22.70 27.34
CA ARG A 539 -10.71 24.09 27.47
C ARG A 539 -11.82 25.09 27.17
N HIS A 540 -12.53 24.90 26.05
CA HIS A 540 -13.66 25.76 25.71
C HIS A 540 -14.79 25.73 26.75
N ALA A 541 -15.04 24.59 27.40
CA ALA A 541 -16.01 24.52 28.48
C ALA A 541 -15.57 25.32 29.71
N GLN A 542 -14.27 25.31 30.03
CA GLN A 542 -13.69 26.09 31.13
C GLN A 542 -13.76 27.60 30.86
N ASP A 543 -13.35 28.03 29.65
CA ASP A 543 -13.38 29.45 29.27
C ASP A 543 -14.81 30.01 29.33
N PHE A 544 -15.81 29.22 28.92
CA PHE A 544 -17.22 29.61 29.02
C PHE A 544 -17.69 29.77 30.47
N THR A 545 -17.27 28.88 31.36
CA THR A 545 -17.60 29.00 32.79
C THR A 545 -16.95 30.20 33.45
N GLU A 546 -15.71 30.55 33.07
CA GLU A 546 -15.01 31.73 33.59
C GLU A 546 -15.64 33.04 33.12
N VAL A 547 -15.98 33.15 31.82
CA VAL A 547 -16.65 34.33 31.27
C VAL A 547 -18.04 34.52 31.88
N SER A 548 -18.81 33.43 32.05
CA SER A 548 -20.12 33.50 32.68
C SER A 548 -20.03 33.91 34.14
N ALA A 549 -19.03 33.43 34.89
CA ALA A 549 -18.81 33.83 36.27
C ALA A 549 -18.42 35.32 36.40
N ALA A 550 -17.57 35.81 35.49
CA ALA A 550 -17.14 37.21 35.47
C ALA A 550 -18.27 38.20 35.12
N GLN A 551 -19.34 37.79 34.45
CA GLN A 551 -20.49 38.64 34.15
C GLN A 551 -21.49 38.77 35.31
N HIS A 552 -21.35 37.95 36.35
CA HIS A 552 -22.23 37.94 37.53
C HIS A 552 -21.62 38.59 38.78
N VAL A 553 -20.37 39.08 38.68
CA VAL A 553 -19.67 39.90 39.68
C VAL A 553 -19.71 41.34 39.22
#